data_AF-A0A3T0HSN6-F1
#
_entry.id   AF-A0A3T0HSN6-F1
#
_cell.length_a   1.000
_cell.length_b   1.000
_cell.length_c   1.000
_cell.angle_alpha   90.00
_cell.angle_beta   90.00
_cell.angle_gamma   90.00
#
_symmetry.space_group_name_H-M   'P 1'
#
loop_
_entity.id
_entity.type
_entity.pdbx_description
1 polymer ?
#
loop_
_entity_poly.entity_id
_entity_poly.type
_entity_poly.pdbx_seq_one_letter_code
_entity_poly.pdbx_strand_id
1 'polypeptide(L)'
;MKRQRKSRNKLLIFTIPLLILALIIGVYYYAIKENSSEQTTQGKESPIITQPSETQTSGKNTVDSNNDRNSNLEKLVEETFSLSKVGKVPNISFVSGKTQWKEVNQEWGKSEHISETAKGRYEEYESHHATIGYADQTINDIRLYDSKLQTISLNEIEKTGGQPDAIRYYKDSTVDQMILVYHATSSTDLLWVLPVKTEQQPNPKVDHISLFTQIEKEPNQQTQVGKPNQQGNQSISEVISKLSLEDKIGQMILAGVSGTTIDANAKQLIGQFHVGGIIFYKYNFETPAQVIQLVNQLKSGNSSSLPLLLGVDQEGGRVTRLPGGLINFPPNKQIGQLNNPDFSYKVGTLLGRELKEFGLNLDFAPVLDINSNPNNPVIGDRSFGNNAEIVSKLGIQTMKGIQSQNVITTIKHFPGHGDTSVDSHLDLPIVNKSLKELKELELIPFKRAINQGADVVMVAHILLPQLDKTHPGTMSKAVMTDLLRKQLGFTGVIITDDMTMGAITGHYDIGKAAVESVKAGSDIILVGHDYNNVVKIISSLKTAVQNGEISEQRLNESIERIIQLKRKYSINDTKVENPNINEINHSINSLLNNYLH
;
A
#
# COMPACT_ATOMS: atom_id res chain seq x y z
N MET A 1 -76.83 24.08 3.19
CA MET A 1 -75.56 24.78 2.84
C MET A 1 -74.77 23.84 1.92
N LYS A 2 -74.81 23.95 0.57
CA LYS A 2 -73.91 24.74 -0.33
C LYS A 2 -72.44 24.66 0.11
N ARG A 3 -71.39 24.30 -0.66
CA ARG A 3 -71.07 23.98 -2.08
C ARG A 3 -69.67 23.28 -2.03
N GLN A 4 -69.41 22.14 -2.66
CA GLN A 4 -68.91 21.89 -4.04
C GLN A 4 -67.67 22.65 -4.55
N ARG A 5 -66.70 21.84 -5.04
CA ARG A 5 -65.83 21.96 -6.23
C ARG A 5 -64.78 23.10 -6.29
N LYS A 6 -63.49 22.72 -6.23
CA LYS A 6 -62.42 23.07 -7.20
C LYS A 6 -61.08 22.46 -6.79
N SER A 7 -60.56 21.52 -7.58
CA SER A 7 -59.11 21.31 -7.83
C SER A 7 -58.91 20.03 -8.67
N ARG A 8 -59.29 20.06 -9.95
CA ARG A 8 -58.93 19.02 -10.94
C ARG A 8 -58.04 19.54 -12.07
N ASN A 9 -57.48 20.75 -11.95
CA ASN A 9 -56.72 21.42 -13.02
C ASN A 9 -55.22 21.63 -12.73
N LYS A 10 -54.63 21.05 -11.68
CA LYS A 10 -53.19 21.22 -11.41
C LYS A 10 -52.27 20.16 -12.04
N LEU A 11 -52.82 19.10 -12.65
CA LEU A 11 -52.01 18.04 -13.27
C LEU A 11 -51.77 18.21 -14.78
N LEU A 12 -52.44 19.17 -15.44
CA LEU A 12 -52.27 19.43 -16.88
C LEU A 12 -51.24 20.53 -17.23
N ILE A 13 -50.75 21.29 -16.24
CA ILE A 13 -49.87 22.45 -16.50
C ILE A 13 -48.38 22.04 -16.56
N PHE A 14 -48.01 20.87 -16.05
CA PHE A 14 -46.61 20.40 -16.05
C PHE A 14 -46.30 19.28 -17.05
N THR A 15 -47.32 18.66 -17.67
CA THR A 15 -47.11 17.55 -18.63
C THR A 15 -46.90 18.04 -20.07
N ILE A 16 -47.52 19.16 -20.44
CA ILE A 16 -47.43 19.74 -21.80
C ILE A 16 -46.04 20.32 -22.10
N PRO A 17 -45.34 21.02 -21.19
CA PRO A 17 -43.99 21.53 -21.46
C PRO A 17 -42.94 20.41 -21.59
N LEU A 18 -43.09 19.31 -20.84
CA LEU A 18 -42.17 18.17 -20.87
C LEU A 18 -42.26 17.37 -22.18
N LEU A 19 -43.47 17.23 -22.74
CA LEU A 19 -43.67 16.57 -24.04
C LEU A 19 -43.10 17.39 -25.21
N ILE A 20 -43.16 18.72 -25.12
CA ILE A 20 -42.56 19.61 -26.14
C ILE A 20 -41.03 19.55 -26.07
N LEU A 21 -40.44 19.50 -24.87
CA LEU A 21 -38.98 19.39 -24.70
C LEU A 21 -38.44 18.04 -25.22
N ALA A 22 -39.16 16.93 -24.99
CA ALA A 22 -38.79 15.62 -25.52
C ALA A 22 -38.87 15.55 -27.06
N LEU A 23 -39.84 16.24 -27.68
CA LEU A 23 -39.97 16.35 -29.14
C LEU A 23 -38.83 17.17 -29.76
N ILE A 24 -38.41 18.27 -29.12
CA ILE A 24 -37.30 19.10 -29.60
C ILE A 24 -35.96 18.34 -29.53
N ILE A 25 -35.73 17.57 -28.46
CA ILE A 25 -34.52 16.75 -28.31
C ILE A 25 -34.53 15.60 -29.34
N GLY A 26 -35.68 14.99 -29.61
CA GLY A 26 -35.82 13.94 -30.62
C GLY A 26 -35.53 14.43 -32.05
N VAL A 27 -36.03 15.61 -32.43
CA VAL A 27 -35.77 16.23 -33.74
C VAL A 27 -34.30 16.63 -33.89
N TYR A 28 -33.68 17.15 -32.82
CA TYR A 28 -32.26 17.50 -32.82
C TYR A 28 -31.35 16.26 -32.97
N TYR A 29 -31.71 15.15 -32.33
CA TYR A 29 -30.95 13.90 -32.44
C TYR A 29 -31.11 13.23 -33.82
N TYR A 30 -32.27 13.36 -34.44
CA TYR A 30 -32.51 12.87 -35.80
C TYR A 30 -31.72 13.67 -36.84
N ALA A 31 -31.68 15.00 -36.72
CA ALA A 31 -30.96 15.88 -37.64
C ALA A 31 -29.42 15.70 -37.60
N ILE A 32 -28.84 15.31 -36.47
CA ILE A 32 -27.39 15.03 -36.36
C ILE A 32 -27.04 13.67 -36.98
N LYS A 33 -27.97 12.71 -36.94
CA LYS A 33 -27.75 11.36 -37.46
C LYS A 33 -27.85 11.30 -38.99
N GLU A 34 -28.62 12.18 -39.62
CA GLU A 34 -28.69 12.30 -41.09
C GLU A 34 -27.48 13.00 -41.71
N ASN A 35 -26.72 13.79 -40.95
CA ASN A 35 -25.62 14.62 -41.48
C ASN A 35 -24.24 13.94 -41.45
N SER A 36 -24.16 12.65 -41.13
CA SER A 36 -22.88 11.91 -40.98
C SER A 36 -22.73 10.70 -41.91
N SER A 37 -23.58 10.58 -42.93
CA SER A 37 -23.48 9.53 -43.95
C SER A 37 -23.46 10.12 -45.35
N GLU A 38 -22.34 10.72 -45.76
CA GLU A 38 -21.98 10.92 -47.17
C GLU A 38 -20.55 11.47 -47.28
N GLN A 39 -19.57 10.61 -47.61
CA GLN A 39 -18.66 10.82 -48.75
C GLN A 39 -17.65 9.67 -48.90
N THR A 40 -17.56 9.24 -50.16
CA THR A 40 -16.99 8.02 -50.70
C THR A 40 -15.63 8.27 -51.38
N THR A 41 -14.74 7.29 -51.25
CA THR A 41 -13.78 6.74 -52.23
C THR A 41 -13.41 7.48 -53.53
N GLN A 42 -12.09 7.60 -53.78
CA GLN A 42 -11.32 7.28 -55.01
C GLN A 42 -9.86 7.73 -54.73
N GLY A 43 -8.73 7.11 -55.08
CA GLY A 43 -8.34 6.02 -55.99
C GLY A 43 -6.96 6.39 -56.60
N LYS A 44 -6.14 5.40 -56.99
CA LYS A 44 -4.81 5.45 -57.69
C LYS A 44 -3.56 5.52 -56.80
N GLU A 45 -2.40 4.94 -57.11
CA GLU A 45 -1.87 3.96 -58.09
C GLU A 45 -0.47 3.56 -57.52
N SER A 46 -0.01 2.33 -57.74
CA SER A 46 1.37 1.91 -57.38
C SER A 46 2.39 2.38 -58.41
N PRO A 47 3.68 2.45 -58.03
CA PRO A 47 4.72 2.02 -58.95
C PRO A 47 5.70 0.99 -58.34
N ILE A 48 6.06 0.06 -59.22
CA ILE A 48 7.14 -0.94 -59.17
C ILE A 48 8.50 -0.25 -59.43
N ILE A 49 9.62 -0.96 -59.13
CA ILE A 49 11.02 -0.88 -59.66
C ILE A 49 12.02 -0.70 -58.49
N THR A 50 13.11 -1.44 -58.25
CA THR A 50 13.82 -2.60 -58.86
C THR A 50 14.93 -3.02 -57.87
N GLN A 51 15.39 -4.28 -57.92
CA GLN A 51 16.68 -4.72 -57.37
C GLN A 51 17.88 -4.20 -58.18
N PRO A 52 19.07 -4.14 -57.57
CA PRO A 52 20.29 -4.69 -58.18
C PRO A 52 21.02 -5.63 -57.19
N SER A 53 21.24 -6.90 -57.53
CA SER A 53 22.39 -7.45 -58.29
C SER A 53 23.71 -7.48 -57.53
N GLU A 54 24.17 -8.72 -57.29
CA GLU A 54 25.45 -9.11 -56.72
C GLU A 54 26.65 -8.58 -57.53
N THR A 55 27.75 -8.28 -56.82
CA THR A 55 29.08 -8.25 -57.43
C THR A 55 30.05 -8.92 -56.45
N GLN A 56 30.64 -10.06 -56.84
CA GLN A 56 31.75 -10.69 -56.14
C GLN A 56 33.03 -9.90 -56.39
N THR A 57 33.78 -9.59 -55.34
CA THR A 57 35.25 -9.49 -55.39
C THR A 57 35.87 -9.98 -54.08
N SER A 58 37.05 -10.57 -54.22
CA SER A 58 37.75 -11.48 -53.33
C SER A 58 38.38 -10.85 -52.08
N GLY A 59 38.27 -11.57 -50.96
CA GLY A 59 39.41 -11.95 -50.11
C GLY A 59 40.04 -10.90 -49.18
N LYS A 60 39.67 -10.95 -47.90
CA LYS A 60 40.62 -11.18 -46.78
C LYS A 60 39.87 -11.40 -45.46
N ASN A 61 40.31 -12.43 -44.73
CA ASN A 61 39.79 -12.93 -43.47
C ASN A 61 39.43 -11.86 -42.43
N THR A 62 38.13 -11.78 -42.08
CA THR A 62 37.65 -11.29 -40.77
C THR A 62 36.41 -12.10 -40.37
N VAL A 63 36.55 -13.41 -40.25
CA VAL A 63 35.53 -14.30 -39.66
C VAL A 63 36.20 -15.04 -38.53
N ASP A 64 36.26 -14.39 -37.36
CA ASP A 64 36.45 -15.06 -36.07
C ASP A 64 36.17 -14.10 -34.90
N SER A 65 36.41 -12.79 -35.06
CA SER A 65 36.27 -11.85 -33.94
C SER A 65 34.82 -11.58 -33.47
N ASN A 66 33.81 -11.74 -34.34
CA ASN A 66 32.41 -11.47 -33.98
C ASN A 66 31.70 -12.67 -33.35
N ASN A 67 32.05 -13.90 -33.74
CA ASN A 67 31.53 -15.12 -33.10
C ASN A 67 32.14 -15.33 -31.71
N ASP A 68 33.44 -15.05 -31.56
CA ASP A 68 34.11 -15.09 -30.26
C ASP A 68 33.62 -13.98 -29.32
N ARG A 69 33.32 -12.78 -29.83
CA ARG A 69 32.75 -11.72 -28.99
C ARG A 69 31.33 -12.05 -28.52
N ASN A 70 30.45 -12.47 -29.42
CA ASN A 70 29.08 -12.81 -29.03
C ASN A 70 29.03 -14.00 -28.07
N SER A 71 29.87 -15.01 -28.28
CA SER A 71 29.96 -16.16 -27.35
C SER A 71 30.56 -15.79 -25.99
N ASN A 72 31.46 -14.81 -25.92
CA ASN A 72 32.00 -14.32 -24.65
C ASN A 72 31.01 -13.43 -23.89
N LEU A 73 30.18 -12.63 -24.58
CA LEU A 73 29.11 -11.84 -23.94
C LEU A 73 28.00 -12.74 -23.40
N GLU A 74 27.57 -13.73 -24.18
CA GLU A 74 26.58 -14.72 -23.74
C GLU A 74 27.05 -15.47 -22.49
N LYS A 75 28.33 -15.90 -22.46
CA LYS A 75 28.92 -16.51 -21.25
C LYS A 75 28.93 -15.58 -20.05
N LEU A 76 29.19 -14.28 -20.23
CA LEU A 76 29.19 -13.32 -19.13
C LEU A 76 27.77 -13.09 -18.58
N VAL A 77 26.75 -13.06 -19.46
CA VAL A 77 25.34 -13.00 -19.05
C VAL A 77 24.94 -14.28 -18.28
N GLU A 78 25.28 -15.46 -18.82
CA GLU A 78 25.05 -16.76 -18.16
C GLU A 78 25.74 -16.83 -16.79
N GLU A 79 27.00 -16.41 -16.71
CA GLU A 79 27.77 -16.34 -15.48
C GLU A 79 27.09 -15.42 -14.45
N THR A 80 26.65 -14.24 -14.88
CA THR A 80 25.96 -13.28 -14.01
C THR A 80 24.67 -13.87 -13.42
N PHE A 81 23.86 -14.56 -14.24
CA PHE A 81 22.66 -15.27 -13.76
C PHE A 81 22.97 -16.47 -12.87
N SER A 82 24.10 -17.14 -13.08
CA SER A 82 24.52 -18.28 -12.27
C SER A 82 25.03 -17.83 -10.89
N LEU A 83 25.86 -16.78 -10.88
CA LEU A 83 26.41 -16.18 -9.67
C LEU A 83 25.33 -15.54 -8.80
N SER A 84 24.31 -14.92 -9.40
CA SER A 84 23.23 -14.28 -8.63
C SER A 84 22.47 -15.27 -7.74
N LYS A 85 22.32 -16.53 -8.18
CA LYS A 85 21.67 -17.61 -7.39
C LYS A 85 22.43 -17.98 -6.12
N VAL A 86 23.71 -17.64 -6.05
CA VAL A 86 24.57 -17.86 -4.87
C VAL A 86 24.97 -16.54 -4.19
N GLY A 87 24.30 -15.44 -4.51
CA GLY A 87 24.52 -14.14 -3.89
C GLY A 87 25.77 -13.41 -4.37
N LYS A 88 26.32 -13.74 -5.54
CA LYS A 88 27.54 -13.16 -6.09
C LYS A 88 27.30 -12.40 -7.41
N VAL A 89 28.22 -11.50 -7.72
CA VAL A 89 28.33 -10.85 -9.04
C VAL A 89 29.72 -11.15 -9.64
N PRO A 90 29.92 -11.01 -10.97
CA PRO A 90 31.23 -11.22 -11.58
C PRO A 90 32.32 -10.35 -10.94
N ASN A 91 33.54 -10.86 -10.83
CA ASN A 91 34.73 -10.14 -10.37
C ASN A 91 34.69 -9.57 -8.93
N ILE A 92 33.65 -9.87 -8.14
CA ILE A 92 33.55 -9.50 -6.73
C ILE A 92 33.52 -10.77 -5.86
N SER A 93 34.40 -10.86 -4.86
CA SER A 93 34.56 -12.02 -3.98
C SER A 93 33.42 -12.15 -2.95
N PHE A 94 32.75 -11.04 -2.64
CA PHE A 94 31.74 -10.94 -1.61
C PHE A 94 30.41 -11.57 -1.97
N VAL A 95 29.67 -11.97 -0.93
CA VAL A 95 28.37 -12.61 -1.03
C VAL A 95 27.32 -11.74 -0.37
N SER A 96 26.39 -11.22 -1.18
CA SER A 96 25.21 -10.48 -0.70
C SER A 96 24.39 -11.35 0.25
N GLY A 97 23.95 -10.75 1.36
CA GLY A 97 23.27 -11.41 2.48
C GLY A 97 24.18 -12.19 3.44
N LYS A 98 25.50 -12.26 3.21
CA LYS A 98 26.43 -13.00 4.08
C LYS A 98 27.65 -12.18 4.52
N THR A 99 28.36 -11.58 3.57
CA THR A 99 29.61 -10.86 3.85
C THR A 99 29.34 -9.64 4.71
N GLN A 100 30.16 -9.45 5.75
CA GLN A 100 30.06 -8.31 6.67
C GLN A 100 30.93 -7.14 6.22
N TRP A 101 30.55 -5.94 6.63
CA TRP A 101 31.28 -4.68 6.42
C TRP A 101 32.75 -4.75 6.84
N LYS A 102 33.04 -5.43 7.95
CA LYS A 102 34.41 -5.62 8.42
C LYS A 102 35.27 -6.44 7.45
N GLU A 103 34.69 -7.45 6.81
CA GLU A 103 35.39 -8.28 5.83
C GLU A 103 35.72 -7.45 4.58
N VAL A 104 34.77 -6.62 4.13
CA VAL A 104 35.00 -5.68 3.01
C VAL A 104 36.12 -4.70 3.34
N ASN A 105 36.10 -4.09 4.53
CA ASN A 105 37.16 -3.14 4.92
C ASN A 105 38.51 -3.81 5.12
N GLN A 106 38.54 -5.10 5.48
CA GLN A 106 39.78 -5.85 5.61
C GLN A 106 40.37 -6.18 4.24
N GLU A 107 39.54 -6.48 3.25
CA GLU A 107 39.98 -6.86 1.90
C GLU A 107 40.26 -5.63 1.01
N TRP A 108 39.34 -4.65 0.99
CA TRP A 108 39.38 -3.50 0.07
C TRP A 108 39.81 -2.20 0.73
N GLY A 109 39.91 -2.15 2.06
CA GLY A 109 40.23 -0.93 2.79
C GLY A 109 39.03 0.02 2.91
N LYS A 110 39.30 1.32 3.09
CA LYS A 110 38.26 2.34 3.21
C LYS A 110 37.74 2.75 1.83
N SER A 111 36.42 2.88 1.71
CA SER A 111 35.76 3.46 0.53
C SER A 111 36.14 4.93 0.30
N GLU A 112 36.09 5.34 -0.97
CA GLU A 112 36.33 6.73 -1.36
C GLU A 112 35.14 7.63 -0.99
N HIS A 113 33.91 7.12 -1.15
CA HIS A 113 32.68 7.84 -0.83
C HIS A 113 31.69 6.99 -0.04
N ILE A 114 31.00 7.64 0.90
CA ILE A 114 29.96 7.03 1.73
C ILE A 114 28.70 7.89 1.60
N SER A 115 27.58 7.25 1.26
CA SER A 115 26.26 7.89 1.27
C SER A 115 25.32 7.15 2.21
N GLU A 116 24.57 7.90 3.02
CA GLU A 116 23.49 7.35 3.84
C GLU A 116 22.16 7.61 3.14
N THR A 117 21.41 6.54 2.89
CA THR A 117 20.10 6.60 2.24
C THR A 117 19.04 5.97 3.13
N ALA A 118 17.77 6.17 2.80
CA ALA A 118 16.67 5.46 3.45
C ALA A 118 16.75 3.92 3.31
N LYS A 119 17.57 3.41 2.38
CA LYS A 119 17.78 1.97 2.13
C LYS A 119 19.02 1.40 2.83
N GLY A 120 19.76 2.23 3.58
CA GLY A 120 21.00 1.84 4.25
C GLY A 120 22.20 2.69 3.83
N ARG A 121 23.35 2.31 4.37
CA ARG A 121 24.66 2.90 4.05
C ARG A 121 25.17 2.32 2.75
N TYR A 122 25.62 3.16 1.84
CA TYR A 122 26.26 2.77 0.58
C TYR A 122 27.68 3.30 0.56
N GLU A 123 28.60 2.45 0.15
CA GLU A 123 30.02 2.75 0.04
C GLU A 123 30.50 2.52 -1.38
N GLU A 124 31.13 3.52 -1.96
CA GLU A 124 31.68 3.48 -3.31
C GLU A 124 33.15 3.08 -3.23
N TYR A 125 33.52 2.10 -4.07
CA TYR A 125 34.86 1.56 -4.24
C TYR A 125 35.27 1.75 -5.70
N GLU A 126 35.78 2.92 -6.05
CA GLU A 126 36.07 3.30 -7.45
C GLU A 126 37.07 2.34 -8.09
N SER A 127 38.10 1.94 -7.33
CA SER A 127 39.12 0.97 -7.74
C SER A 127 38.56 -0.43 -8.08
N HIS A 128 37.35 -0.74 -7.62
CA HIS A 128 36.65 -2.01 -7.85
C HIS A 128 35.43 -1.85 -8.76
N HIS A 129 35.18 -0.63 -9.27
CA HIS A 129 33.99 -0.28 -10.06
C HIS A 129 32.69 -0.74 -9.39
N ALA A 130 32.60 -0.63 -8.07
CA ALA A 130 31.50 -1.18 -7.29
C ALA A 130 30.97 -0.23 -6.22
N THR A 131 29.68 -0.34 -5.93
CA THR A 131 29.06 0.26 -4.74
C THR A 131 28.48 -0.85 -3.88
N ILE A 132 28.83 -0.86 -2.60
CA ILE A 132 28.34 -1.85 -1.62
C ILE A 132 27.33 -1.19 -0.70
N GLY A 133 26.09 -1.68 -0.72
CA GLY A 133 25.04 -1.34 0.22
C GLY A 133 25.05 -2.27 1.43
N TYR A 134 24.82 -1.71 2.60
CA TYR A 134 24.74 -2.45 3.86
C TYR A 134 23.39 -2.27 4.55
N ALA A 135 22.83 -3.38 5.00
CA ALA A 135 21.82 -3.41 6.06
C ALA A 135 22.51 -3.79 7.38
N ASP A 136 22.54 -2.83 8.32
CA ASP A 136 23.29 -2.89 9.57
C ASP A 136 24.80 -3.11 9.34
N GLN A 137 25.29 -4.36 9.33
CA GLN A 137 26.69 -4.71 9.05
C GLN A 137 26.84 -5.67 7.88
N THR A 138 25.76 -6.17 7.27
CA THR A 138 25.82 -7.19 6.22
C THR A 138 25.56 -6.55 4.86
N ILE A 139 26.31 -6.95 3.84
CA ILE A 139 26.07 -6.51 2.46
C ILE A 139 24.66 -6.92 2.03
N ASN A 140 23.83 -5.97 1.61
CA ASN A 140 22.48 -6.22 1.09
C ASN A 140 22.28 -5.74 -0.35
N ASP A 141 23.22 -4.99 -0.92
CA ASP A 141 23.22 -4.56 -2.33
C ASP A 141 24.67 -4.56 -2.84
N ILE A 142 24.92 -5.21 -3.97
CA ILE A 142 26.19 -5.10 -4.70
C ILE A 142 25.89 -4.51 -6.07
N ARG A 143 26.31 -3.26 -6.30
CA ARG A 143 26.22 -2.61 -7.61
C ARG A 143 27.57 -2.69 -8.31
N LEU A 144 27.57 -3.13 -9.56
CA LEU A 144 28.79 -3.34 -10.34
C LEU A 144 28.72 -2.60 -11.68
N TYR A 145 29.66 -1.68 -11.88
CA TYR A 145 29.79 -0.80 -13.04
C TYR A 145 30.93 -1.27 -13.97
N ASP A 146 31.12 -2.58 -14.11
CA ASP A 146 32.20 -3.17 -14.91
C ASP A 146 32.02 -2.85 -16.41
N SER A 147 33.07 -2.32 -17.03
CA SER A 147 33.07 -1.95 -18.46
C SER A 147 32.70 -3.09 -19.42
N LYS A 148 32.96 -4.36 -19.05
CA LYS A 148 32.54 -5.53 -19.82
C LYS A 148 31.03 -5.73 -19.76
N LEU A 149 30.42 -5.53 -18.59
CA LEU A 149 28.96 -5.59 -18.45
C LEU A 149 28.29 -4.49 -19.28
N GLN A 150 28.87 -3.30 -19.33
CA GLN A 150 28.36 -2.17 -20.12
C GLN A 150 28.40 -2.40 -21.65
N THR A 151 29.01 -3.50 -22.11
CA THR A 151 28.93 -3.89 -23.52
C THR A 151 27.68 -4.71 -23.85
N ILE A 152 27.04 -5.31 -22.84
CA ILE A 152 25.84 -6.14 -22.94
C ILE A 152 24.63 -5.26 -23.26
N SER A 153 23.80 -5.72 -24.20
CA SER A 153 22.58 -5.08 -24.65
C SER A 153 21.32 -5.76 -24.11
N LEU A 154 20.19 -5.03 -24.10
CA LEU A 154 18.88 -5.55 -23.70
C LEU A 154 18.56 -6.92 -24.35
N ASN A 155 18.79 -7.05 -25.66
CA ASN A 155 18.50 -8.28 -26.38
C ASN A 155 19.36 -9.47 -25.91
N GLU A 156 20.60 -9.25 -25.50
CA GLU A 156 21.47 -10.32 -24.99
C GLU A 156 21.00 -10.81 -23.61
N ILE A 157 20.52 -9.89 -22.77
CA ILE A 157 19.92 -10.22 -21.47
C ILE A 157 18.64 -11.04 -21.69
N GLU A 158 17.73 -10.58 -22.55
CA GLU A 158 16.46 -11.27 -22.80
C GLU A 158 16.65 -12.62 -23.50
N LYS A 159 17.67 -12.75 -24.36
CA LYS A 159 18.00 -14.02 -25.03
C LYS A 159 18.43 -15.09 -24.03
N THR A 160 19.27 -14.74 -23.07
CA THR A 160 19.83 -15.69 -22.10
C THR A 160 18.96 -15.84 -20.85
N GLY A 161 18.48 -14.74 -20.29
CA GLY A 161 17.68 -14.69 -19.07
C GLY A 161 16.19 -14.93 -19.26
N GLY A 162 15.69 -14.85 -20.50
CA GLY A 162 14.26 -14.86 -20.78
C GLY A 162 13.58 -13.54 -20.40
N GLN A 163 12.25 -13.58 -20.34
CA GLN A 163 11.47 -12.41 -19.92
C GLN A 163 11.74 -12.08 -18.44
N PRO A 164 11.97 -10.81 -18.09
CA PRO A 164 12.15 -10.41 -16.70
C PRO A 164 10.87 -10.62 -15.90
N ASP A 165 11.01 -10.92 -14.60
CA ASP A 165 9.89 -11.08 -13.68
C ASP A 165 9.15 -9.75 -13.47
N ALA A 166 9.87 -8.63 -13.53
CA ALA A 166 9.30 -7.30 -13.57
C ALA A 166 10.20 -6.31 -14.32
N ILE A 167 9.60 -5.25 -14.85
CA ILE A 167 10.32 -4.09 -15.40
C ILE A 167 9.94 -2.86 -14.57
N ARG A 168 10.95 -2.17 -14.03
CA ARG A 168 10.76 -0.92 -13.28
C ARG A 168 11.37 0.24 -14.08
N TYR A 169 10.90 1.45 -13.80
CA TYR A 169 11.42 2.67 -14.42
C TYR A 169 11.82 3.66 -13.32
N TYR A 170 12.96 4.29 -13.49
CA TYR A 170 13.50 5.30 -12.59
C TYR A 170 13.93 6.52 -13.38
N LYS A 171 13.49 7.71 -12.94
CA LYS A 171 13.85 8.97 -13.59
C LYS A 171 14.12 10.04 -12.56
N ASP A 172 15.25 10.71 -12.69
CA ASP A 172 15.59 11.93 -11.95
C ASP A 172 16.11 13.02 -12.91
N SER A 173 16.77 14.06 -12.38
CA SER A 173 17.30 15.16 -13.18
C SER A 173 18.51 14.79 -14.06
N THR A 174 19.12 13.62 -13.82
CA THR A 174 20.38 13.17 -14.41
C THR A 174 20.27 11.85 -15.17
N VAL A 175 19.33 10.98 -14.82
CA VAL A 175 19.17 9.65 -15.44
C VAL A 175 17.71 9.33 -15.76
N ASP A 176 17.50 8.52 -16.80
CA ASP A 176 16.22 7.94 -17.22
C ASP A 176 16.45 6.46 -17.53
N GLN A 177 16.13 5.60 -16.57
CA GLN A 177 16.55 4.21 -16.52
C GLN A 177 15.35 3.25 -16.48
N MET A 178 15.53 2.13 -17.15
CA MET A 178 14.73 0.92 -17.10
C MET A 178 15.51 -0.15 -16.35
N ILE A 179 14.83 -0.87 -15.46
CA ILE A 179 15.44 -1.88 -14.59
C ILE A 179 14.72 -3.20 -14.85
N LEU A 180 15.43 -4.18 -15.41
CA LEU A 180 14.93 -5.54 -15.57
C LEU A 180 15.19 -6.29 -14.27
N VAL A 181 14.13 -6.81 -13.66
CA VAL A 181 14.18 -7.52 -12.39
C VAL A 181 14.08 -9.01 -12.66
N TYR A 182 15.05 -9.77 -12.17
CA TYR A 182 15.05 -11.23 -12.17
C TYR A 182 15.19 -11.76 -10.75
N HIS A 183 14.24 -12.57 -10.29
CA HIS A 183 14.25 -13.19 -8.96
C HIS A 183 15.25 -14.36 -8.97
N ALA A 184 16.47 -14.12 -8.49
CA ALA A 184 17.53 -15.12 -8.46
C ALA A 184 17.29 -16.19 -7.38
N THR A 185 16.77 -15.77 -6.22
CA THR A 185 16.30 -16.64 -5.13
C THR A 185 15.08 -16.02 -4.45
N SER A 186 14.52 -16.66 -3.42
CA SER A 186 13.38 -16.11 -2.65
C SER A 186 13.69 -14.80 -1.92
N SER A 187 14.97 -14.45 -1.75
CA SER A 187 15.40 -13.24 -1.04
C SER A 187 16.39 -12.39 -1.84
N THR A 188 16.76 -12.77 -3.06
CA THR A 188 17.77 -12.08 -3.87
C THR A 188 17.26 -11.77 -5.27
N ASP A 189 17.32 -10.49 -5.63
CA ASP A 189 16.98 -9.97 -6.95
C ASP A 189 18.26 -9.61 -7.71
N LEU A 190 18.37 -10.06 -8.97
CA LEU A 190 19.33 -9.54 -9.94
C LEU A 190 18.65 -8.45 -10.77
N LEU A 191 19.21 -7.26 -10.73
CA LEU A 191 18.71 -6.08 -11.42
C LEU A 191 19.68 -5.72 -12.56
N TRP A 192 19.20 -5.71 -13.79
CA TRP A 192 19.91 -5.12 -14.92
C TRP A 192 19.41 -3.70 -15.14
N VAL A 193 20.28 -2.70 -15.00
CA VAL A 193 19.92 -1.29 -15.15
C VAL A 193 20.40 -0.79 -16.50
N LEU A 194 19.49 -0.25 -17.31
CA LEU A 194 19.74 0.24 -18.66
C LEU A 194 19.05 1.60 -18.85
N PRO A 195 19.47 2.45 -19.80
CA PRO A 195 18.65 3.57 -20.26
C PRO A 195 17.28 3.10 -20.77
N VAL A 196 16.25 3.94 -20.66
CA VAL A 196 14.93 3.64 -21.24
C VAL A 196 15.04 3.49 -22.76
N LYS A 197 14.42 2.43 -23.30
CA LYS A 197 14.36 2.21 -24.75
C LYS A 197 13.65 3.37 -25.46
N THR A 198 14.22 3.85 -26.55
CA THR A 198 13.64 4.88 -27.41
C THR A 198 13.53 4.38 -28.85
N GLU A 199 12.80 5.09 -29.70
CA GLU A 199 12.78 4.76 -31.15
C GLU A 199 14.19 4.83 -31.76
N GLN A 200 15.03 5.75 -31.26
CA GLN A 200 16.41 5.94 -31.71
C GLN A 200 17.38 4.92 -31.10
N GLN A 201 17.08 4.37 -29.92
CA GLN A 201 17.88 3.37 -29.23
C GLN A 201 16.98 2.25 -28.67
N PRO A 202 16.49 1.33 -29.53
CA PRO A 202 15.56 0.27 -29.13
C PRO A 202 16.24 -0.86 -28.34
N ASN A 203 17.56 -0.98 -28.45
CA ASN A 203 18.37 -1.99 -27.76
C ASN A 203 19.47 -1.29 -26.92
N PRO A 204 19.11 -0.66 -25.78
CA PRO A 204 20.07 0.02 -24.92
C PRO A 204 21.08 -0.97 -24.31
N LYS A 205 22.23 -0.44 -23.89
CA LYS A 205 23.26 -1.21 -23.18
C LYS A 205 23.16 -1.03 -21.68
N VAL A 206 23.69 -1.99 -20.95
CA VAL A 206 23.75 -1.97 -19.49
C VAL A 206 24.53 -0.76 -19.00
N ASP A 207 23.99 -0.08 -18.00
CA ASP A 207 24.67 0.94 -17.22
C ASP A 207 25.45 0.25 -16.08
N HIS A 208 24.74 -0.55 -15.29
CA HIS A 208 25.30 -1.42 -14.26
C HIS A 208 24.32 -2.56 -13.93
N ILE A 209 24.81 -3.51 -13.12
CA ILE A 209 23.94 -4.49 -12.44
C ILE A 209 23.88 -4.18 -10.95
N SER A 210 22.79 -4.59 -10.30
CA SER A 210 22.65 -4.59 -8.84
C SER A 210 22.16 -5.97 -8.40
N LEU A 211 22.86 -6.57 -7.45
CA LEU A 211 22.41 -7.79 -6.78
C LEU A 211 21.95 -7.43 -5.37
N PHE A 212 20.63 -7.41 -5.19
CA PHE A 212 20.00 -6.96 -3.96
C PHE A 212 19.47 -8.16 -3.18
N THR A 213 19.90 -8.32 -1.93
CA THR A 213 19.40 -9.35 -1.02
C THR A 213 18.62 -8.73 0.12
N GLN A 214 17.38 -9.17 0.30
CA GLN A 214 16.59 -8.84 1.48
C GLN A 214 17.16 -9.57 2.69
N ILE A 215 17.71 -8.80 3.63
CA ILE A 215 18.21 -9.32 4.90
C ILE A 215 17.08 -9.23 5.92
N GLU A 216 16.53 -10.39 6.30
CA GLU A 216 15.62 -10.48 7.43
C GLU A 216 16.37 -10.08 8.70
N LYS A 217 15.87 -9.07 9.42
CA LYS A 217 16.42 -8.71 10.73
C LYS A 217 16.04 -9.81 11.72
N GLU A 218 17.02 -10.59 12.19
CA GLU A 218 16.81 -11.40 13.39
C GLU A 218 16.45 -10.46 14.56
N PRO A 219 15.38 -10.75 15.33
CA PRO A 219 15.11 -10.02 16.55
C PRO A 219 16.29 -10.21 17.53
N ASN A 220 16.84 -9.10 18.04
CA ASN A 220 17.88 -9.10 19.06
C ASN A 220 17.61 -10.15 20.15
N GLN A 221 18.58 -11.03 20.35
CA GLN A 221 18.57 -12.10 21.35
C GLN A 221 18.56 -11.54 22.78
N GLN A 222 17.38 -11.29 23.32
CA GLN A 222 17.11 -11.35 24.75
C GLN A 222 15.72 -11.93 24.98
N THR A 223 15.63 -13.26 24.97
CA THR A 223 14.95 -14.12 25.96
C THR A 223 14.81 -15.52 25.35
N GLN A 224 15.51 -16.50 25.93
CA GLN A 224 15.22 -17.90 25.68
C GLN A 224 13.89 -18.25 26.38
N VAL A 225 12.94 -18.80 25.63
CA VAL A 225 12.36 -20.16 25.77
C VAL A 225 11.04 -20.18 25.00
N GLY A 226 11.05 -20.90 23.88
CA GLY A 226 9.86 -21.21 23.08
C GLY A 226 10.30 -21.71 21.71
N LYS A 227 10.06 -22.99 21.41
CA LYS A 227 10.46 -23.63 20.14
C LYS A 227 10.03 -22.78 18.93
N PRO A 228 10.87 -22.60 17.89
CA PRO A 228 10.46 -21.88 16.69
C PRO A 228 9.32 -22.61 16.00
N ASN A 229 8.20 -21.91 15.80
CA ASN A 229 7.08 -22.37 15.00
C ASN A 229 7.56 -22.56 13.54
N GLN A 230 7.30 -23.73 12.96
CA GLN A 230 7.75 -24.13 11.62
C GLN A 230 7.08 -23.38 10.45
N GLN A 231 6.50 -22.19 10.66
CA GLN A 231 5.81 -21.41 9.63
C GLN A 231 6.72 -20.42 8.87
N GLY A 232 7.95 -20.19 9.32
CA GLY A 232 8.86 -19.20 8.71
C GLY A 232 9.40 -19.57 7.32
N ASN A 233 9.26 -20.82 6.86
CA ASN A 233 9.90 -21.30 5.63
C ASN A 233 8.91 -21.56 4.46
N GLN A 234 7.62 -21.23 4.63
CA GLN A 234 6.62 -21.43 3.58
C GLN A 234 6.48 -20.19 2.70
N SER A 235 6.55 -20.37 1.39
CA SER A 235 6.25 -19.30 0.43
C SER A 235 4.82 -18.78 0.63
N ILE A 236 4.57 -17.49 0.38
CA ILE A 236 3.22 -16.91 0.57
C ILE A 236 2.20 -17.62 -0.34
N SER A 237 2.60 -17.99 -1.55
CA SER A 237 1.80 -18.78 -2.48
C SER A 237 1.36 -20.13 -1.90
N GLU A 238 2.23 -20.83 -1.17
CA GLU A 238 1.88 -22.10 -0.50
C GLU A 238 0.89 -21.90 0.65
N VAL A 239 0.99 -20.78 1.37
CA VAL A 239 0.02 -20.46 2.42
C VAL A 239 -1.33 -20.18 1.78
N ILE A 240 -1.38 -19.33 0.75
CA ILE A 240 -2.62 -18.98 0.03
C ILE A 240 -3.29 -20.22 -0.58
N SER A 241 -2.52 -21.14 -1.17
CA SER A 241 -3.08 -22.35 -1.80
C SER A 241 -3.71 -23.32 -0.80
N LYS A 242 -3.39 -23.20 0.49
CA LYS A 242 -3.96 -24.03 1.56
C LYS A 242 -5.20 -23.42 2.22
N LEU A 243 -5.47 -22.14 1.99
CA LEU A 243 -6.64 -21.46 2.53
C LEU A 243 -7.88 -21.83 1.72
N SER A 244 -8.96 -22.18 2.43
CA SER A 244 -10.28 -22.30 1.79
C SER A 244 -10.78 -20.94 1.31
N LEU A 245 -11.81 -20.93 0.45
CA LEU A 245 -12.45 -19.68 0.02
C LEU A 245 -12.97 -18.89 1.24
N GLU A 246 -13.57 -19.59 2.19
CA GLU A 246 -14.08 -19.04 3.44
C GLU A 246 -12.96 -18.41 4.27
N ASP A 247 -11.80 -19.06 4.39
CA ASP A 247 -10.66 -18.50 5.10
C ASP A 247 -10.11 -17.25 4.41
N LYS A 248 -10.02 -17.27 3.07
CA LYS A 248 -9.60 -16.09 2.30
C LYS A 248 -10.55 -14.92 2.56
N ILE A 249 -11.86 -15.14 2.46
CA ILE A 249 -12.86 -14.09 2.73
C ILE A 249 -12.76 -13.62 4.18
N GLY A 250 -12.65 -14.54 5.14
CA GLY A 250 -12.46 -14.22 6.56
C GLY A 250 -11.27 -13.30 6.80
N GLN A 251 -10.12 -13.62 6.21
CA GLN A 251 -8.90 -12.81 6.34
C GLN A 251 -9.03 -11.37 5.80
N MET A 252 -9.99 -11.12 4.90
CA MET A 252 -10.31 -9.77 4.41
C MET A 252 -11.26 -8.99 5.33
N ILE A 253 -11.67 -9.55 6.47
CA ILE A 253 -12.60 -8.90 7.41
C ILE A 253 -11.86 -8.47 8.68
N LEU A 254 -12.10 -7.22 9.08
CA LEU A 254 -11.75 -6.71 10.39
C LEU A 254 -13.03 -6.33 11.12
N ALA A 255 -13.40 -7.11 12.14
CA ALA A 255 -14.71 -7.06 12.77
C ALA A 255 -14.68 -6.43 14.17
N GLY A 256 -15.71 -5.69 14.54
CA GLY A 256 -15.88 -5.25 15.92
C GLY A 256 -16.43 -6.35 16.83
N VAL A 257 -16.17 -6.21 18.12
CA VAL A 257 -16.72 -7.08 19.17
C VAL A 257 -17.50 -6.28 20.20
N SER A 258 -18.45 -6.94 20.85
CA SER A 258 -19.30 -6.34 21.88
C SER A 258 -18.77 -6.60 23.28
N GLY A 259 -18.97 -5.62 24.17
CA GLY A 259 -18.65 -5.76 25.59
C GLY A 259 -17.14 -5.85 25.90
N THR A 260 -16.84 -6.22 27.14
CA THR A 260 -15.49 -6.23 27.72
C THR A 260 -14.91 -7.65 27.86
N THR A 261 -15.63 -8.66 27.39
CA THR A 261 -15.23 -10.07 27.44
C THR A 261 -15.61 -10.75 26.14
N ILE A 262 -14.93 -11.84 25.79
CA ILE A 262 -15.27 -12.60 24.58
C ILE A 262 -16.68 -13.25 24.70
N ASP A 263 -17.60 -12.84 23.84
CA ASP A 263 -18.95 -13.40 23.77
C ASP A 263 -19.06 -14.53 22.72
N ALA A 264 -20.26 -15.07 22.54
CA ALA A 264 -20.49 -16.15 21.57
C ALA A 264 -20.26 -15.68 20.11
N ASN A 265 -20.62 -14.44 19.81
CA ASN A 265 -20.46 -13.86 18.48
C ASN A 265 -18.97 -13.69 18.13
N ALA A 266 -18.19 -13.13 19.05
CA ALA A 266 -16.74 -12.98 18.89
C ALA A 266 -16.06 -14.34 18.71
N LYS A 267 -16.44 -15.37 19.49
CA LYS A 267 -15.95 -16.75 19.30
C LYS A 267 -16.28 -17.30 17.92
N GLN A 268 -17.46 -17.00 17.40
CA GLN A 268 -17.87 -17.44 16.07
C GLN A 268 -17.08 -16.72 14.96
N LEU A 269 -16.87 -15.41 15.10
CA LEU A 269 -16.08 -14.61 14.16
C LEU A 269 -14.65 -15.14 14.02
N ILE A 270 -13.95 -15.40 15.13
CA ILE A 270 -12.57 -15.88 15.10
C ILE A 270 -12.47 -17.39 14.83
N GLY A 271 -13.41 -18.18 15.37
CA GLY A 271 -13.34 -19.64 15.41
C GLY A 271 -14.01 -20.36 14.24
N GLN A 272 -14.93 -19.69 13.54
CA GLN A 272 -15.66 -20.27 12.40
C GLN A 272 -15.50 -19.44 11.13
N PHE A 273 -15.60 -18.11 11.24
CA PHE A 273 -15.42 -17.22 10.09
C PHE A 273 -13.95 -16.85 9.83
N HIS A 274 -13.04 -17.20 10.74
CA HIS A 274 -11.60 -16.95 10.64
C HIS A 274 -11.27 -15.51 10.22
N VAL A 275 -11.95 -14.54 10.85
CA VAL A 275 -11.76 -13.12 10.53
C VAL A 275 -10.29 -12.71 10.63
N GLY A 276 -9.84 -11.83 9.75
CA GLY A 276 -8.45 -11.38 9.67
C GLY A 276 -8.00 -10.58 10.88
N GLY A 277 -8.95 -9.95 11.58
CA GLY A 277 -8.68 -9.16 12.77
C GLY A 277 -9.93 -8.62 13.47
N ILE A 278 -9.69 -7.93 14.57
CA ILE A 278 -10.68 -7.27 15.43
C ILE A 278 -10.36 -5.78 15.59
N ILE A 279 -11.37 -4.92 15.48
CA ILE A 279 -11.30 -3.50 15.90
C ILE A 279 -11.94 -3.36 17.28
N PHE A 280 -11.29 -2.59 18.15
CA PHE A 280 -11.80 -2.22 19.45
C PHE A 280 -12.21 -0.75 19.53
N TYR A 281 -13.24 -0.50 20.34
CA TYR A 281 -13.74 0.81 20.70
C TYR A 281 -13.60 1.03 22.21
N LYS A 282 -13.85 2.26 22.65
CA LYS A 282 -13.72 2.64 24.06
C LYS A 282 -14.56 1.77 25.00
N TYR A 283 -15.76 1.35 24.58
CA TYR A 283 -16.63 0.51 25.40
C TYR A 283 -16.12 -0.93 25.58
N ASN A 284 -15.10 -1.36 24.84
CA ASN A 284 -14.47 -2.66 25.05
C ASN A 284 -13.43 -2.64 26.19
N PHE A 285 -13.04 -1.46 26.65
CA PHE A 285 -11.89 -1.25 27.51
C PHE A 285 -12.27 -0.55 28.83
N GLU A 286 -12.13 -1.25 29.94
CA GLU A 286 -12.40 -0.73 31.29
C GLU A 286 -11.11 -0.59 32.12
N THR A 287 -10.34 -1.67 32.22
CA THR A 287 -9.09 -1.70 33.01
C THR A 287 -7.99 -2.42 32.22
N PRO A 288 -6.70 -2.11 32.46
CA PRO A 288 -5.61 -2.80 31.77
C PRO A 288 -5.69 -4.33 31.87
N ALA A 289 -5.96 -4.86 33.07
CA ALA A 289 -6.08 -6.30 33.27
C ALA A 289 -7.23 -6.94 32.48
N GLN A 290 -8.38 -6.26 32.40
CA GLN A 290 -9.51 -6.72 31.59
C GLN A 290 -9.17 -6.72 30.10
N VAL A 291 -8.48 -5.69 29.59
CA VAL A 291 -8.09 -5.63 28.17
C VAL A 291 -7.13 -6.76 27.83
N ILE A 292 -6.11 -6.99 28.65
CA ILE A 292 -5.17 -8.09 28.47
C ILE A 292 -5.88 -9.44 28.48
N GLN A 293 -6.86 -9.64 29.37
CA GLN A 293 -7.68 -10.85 29.38
C GLN A 293 -8.46 -11.01 28.09
N LEU A 294 -9.14 -9.96 27.61
CA LEU A 294 -9.91 -9.98 26.35
C LEU A 294 -8.99 -10.29 25.15
N VAL A 295 -7.88 -9.58 25.02
CA VAL A 295 -6.89 -9.77 23.94
C VAL A 295 -6.34 -11.19 23.95
N ASN A 296 -5.93 -11.70 25.12
CA ASN A 296 -5.40 -13.05 25.23
C ASN A 296 -6.46 -14.13 24.96
N GLN A 297 -7.72 -13.89 25.29
CA GLN A 297 -8.83 -14.78 24.96
C GLN A 297 -9.09 -14.83 23.45
N LEU A 298 -9.07 -13.68 22.76
CA LEU A 298 -9.20 -13.62 21.30
C LEU A 298 -8.04 -14.33 20.61
N LYS A 299 -6.80 -14.05 21.01
CA LYS A 299 -5.59 -14.73 20.51
C LYS A 299 -5.66 -16.25 20.70
N SER A 300 -6.09 -16.71 21.87
CA SER A 300 -6.20 -18.15 22.16
C SER A 300 -7.37 -18.81 21.43
N GLY A 301 -8.42 -18.05 21.11
CA GLY A 301 -9.61 -18.54 20.42
C GLY A 301 -9.47 -18.53 18.90
N ASN A 302 -8.43 -17.89 18.34
CA ASN A 302 -8.18 -17.89 16.92
C ASN A 302 -7.80 -19.30 16.44
N SER A 303 -8.65 -19.90 15.61
CA SER A 303 -8.40 -21.21 14.99
C SER A 303 -7.78 -21.08 13.59
N SER A 304 -7.63 -19.87 13.06
CA SER A 304 -6.98 -19.62 11.78
C SER A 304 -5.48 -19.95 11.86
N SER A 305 -4.92 -20.36 10.72
CA SER A 305 -3.46 -20.52 10.58
C SER A 305 -2.70 -19.19 10.56
N LEU A 306 -3.41 -18.07 10.42
CA LEU A 306 -2.88 -16.71 10.42
C LEU A 306 -3.31 -15.96 11.68
N PRO A 307 -2.41 -15.17 12.30
CA PRO A 307 -2.68 -14.47 13.55
C PRO A 307 -3.60 -13.26 13.35
N LEU A 308 -4.23 -12.78 14.41
CA LEU A 308 -5.20 -11.67 14.34
C LEU A 308 -4.51 -10.30 14.23
N LEU A 309 -5.04 -9.45 13.34
CA LEU A 309 -4.84 -8.01 13.45
C LEU A 309 -5.73 -7.48 14.58
N LEU A 310 -5.17 -6.78 15.56
CA LEU A 310 -5.87 -6.27 16.73
C LEU A 310 -5.71 -4.74 16.74
N GLY A 311 -6.77 -4.07 16.28
CA GLY A 311 -6.76 -2.67 15.89
C GLY A 311 -7.54 -1.74 16.83
N VAL A 312 -7.11 -0.49 16.93
CA VAL A 312 -7.81 0.57 17.67
C VAL A 312 -7.52 1.94 17.07
N ASP A 313 -8.40 2.92 17.27
CA ASP A 313 -8.11 4.34 17.00
C ASP A 313 -7.42 5.00 18.22
N GLN A 314 -6.08 4.97 18.27
CA GLN A 314 -5.31 5.65 19.31
C GLN A 314 -4.52 6.83 18.71
N GLU A 315 -5.23 7.88 18.30
CA GLU A 315 -4.63 9.04 17.62
C GLU A 315 -3.95 10.04 18.57
N GLY A 316 -4.31 10.01 19.85
CA GLY A 316 -4.05 11.09 20.81
C GLY A 316 -5.21 12.10 20.86
N GLY A 317 -5.11 13.11 21.74
CA GLY A 317 -6.15 14.11 21.90
C GLY A 317 -7.52 13.50 22.24
N ARG A 318 -8.60 13.95 21.58
CA ARG A 318 -9.94 13.43 21.86
C ARG A 318 -10.20 12.01 21.34
N VAL A 319 -9.34 11.47 20.48
CA VAL A 319 -9.46 10.12 19.92
C VAL A 319 -8.42 9.21 20.57
N THR A 320 -8.73 8.83 21.81
CA THR A 320 -8.00 7.81 22.57
C THR A 320 -8.99 6.82 23.18
N ARG A 321 -8.54 5.58 23.36
CA ARG A 321 -9.38 4.44 23.75
C ARG A 321 -8.81 3.67 24.93
N LEU A 322 -7.49 3.56 25.04
CA LEU A 322 -6.84 2.71 26.04
C LEU A 322 -7.17 3.16 27.48
N PRO A 323 -7.38 2.20 28.41
CA PRO A 323 -7.82 2.48 29.78
C PRO A 323 -6.63 2.69 30.73
N GLY A 324 -6.92 2.77 32.04
CA GLY A 324 -5.90 2.69 33.09
C GLY A 324 -5.30 4.03 33.53
N GLY A 325 -5.85 5.15 33.05
CA GLY A 325 -5.31 6.48 33.41
C GLY A 325 -4.00 6.80 32.69
N LEU A 326 -3.81 6.28 31.47
CA LEU A 326 -2.75 6.71 30.59
C LEU A 326 -2.84 8.21 30.34
N ILE A 327 -1.70 8.88 30.38
CA ILE A 327 -1.60 10.32 30.13
C ILE A 327 -1.84 10.57 28.65
N ASN A 328 -2.83 11.41 28.37
CA ASN A 328 -3.23 11.67 27.00
C ASN A 328 -2.24 12.61 26.30
N PHE A 329 -1.95 12.34 25.03
CA PHE A 329 -1.18 13.23 24.17
C PHE A 329 -2.01 14.46 23.78
N PRO A 330 -1.35 15.60 23.49
CA PRO A 330 -2.04 16.75 22.93
C PRO A 330 -2.72 16.40 21.59
N PRO A 331 -3.81 17.10 21.20
CA PRO A 331 -4.38 16.94 19.87
C PRO A 331 -3.35 17.20 18.77
N ASN A 332 -3.48 16.52 17.63
CA ASN A 332 -2.56 16.70 16.51
C ASN A 332 -2.43 18.16 16.06
N LYS A 333 -3.48 18.98 16.19
CA LYS A 333 -3.41 20.42 15.92
C LYS A 333 -2.36 21.14 16.77
N GLN A 334 -2.22 20.78 18.04
CA GLN A 334 -1.22 21.38 18.93
C GLN A 334 0.20 20.87 18.60
N ILE A 335 0.34 19.59 18.24
CA ILE A 335 1.60 19.04 17.68
C ILE A 335 1.98 19.81 16.41
N GLY A 336 0.99 20.08 15.56
CA GLY A 336 1.04 20.93 14.37
C GLY A 336 1.58 22.33 14.62
N GLN A 337 1.04 23.01 15.63
CA GLN A 337 1.45 24.35 16.03
C GLN A 337 2.90 24.38 16.53
N LEU A 338 3.34 23.34 17.26
CA LEU A 338 4.72 23.21 17.70
C LEU A 338 5.67 22.94 16.51
N ASN A 339 5.19 22.26 15.46
CA ASN A 339 5.91 22.00 14.21
C ASN A 339 7.29 21.34 14.40
N ASN A 340 7.41 20.46 15.40
CA ASN A 340 8.64 19.75 15.74
C ASN A 340 8.56 18.27 15.29
N PRO A 341 9.31 17.87 14.24
CA PRO A 341 9.26 16.50 13.72
C PRO A 341 9.75 15.44 14.71
N ASP A 342 10.76 15.75 15.51
CA ASP A 342 11.32 14.82 16.51
C ASP A 342 10.32 14.59 17.67
N PHE A 343 9.61 15.64 18.09
CA PHE A 343 8.49 15.49 19.02
C PHE A 343 7.39 14.59 18.44
N SER A 344 6.99 14.82 17.18
CA SER A 344 5.95 14.01 16.52
C SER A 344 6.36 12.54 16.39
N TYR A 345 7.64 12.27 16.09
CA TYR A 345 8.20 10.92 16.09
C TYR A 345 8.09 10.27 17.47
N LYS A 346 8.52 10.97 18.52
CA LYS A 346 8.47 10.47 19.91
C LYS A 346 7.05 10.25 20.41
N VAL A 347 6.10 11.10 20.03
CA VAL A 347 4.66 10.87 20.27
C VAL A 347 4.23 9.57 19.60
N GLY A 348 4.53 9.38 18.31
CA GLY A 348 4.26 8.12 17.60
C GLY A 348 4.90 6.90 18.27
N THR A 349 6.14 7.02 18.72
CA THR A 349 6.84 5.95 19.46
C THR A 349 6.11 5.56 20.74
N LEU A 350 5.62 6.53 21.52
CA LEU A 350 4.90 6.20 22.75
C LEU A 350 3.48 5.67 22.49
N LEU A 351 2.77 6.17 21.46
CA LEU A 351 1.50 5.58 21.00
C LEU A 351 1.68 4.11 20.60
N GLY A 352 2.70 3.81 19.79
CA GLY A 352 3.03 2.43 19.41
C GLY A 352 3.39 1.57 20.62
N ARG A 353 4.08 2.13 21.63
CA ARG A 353 4.40 1.42 22.87
C ARG A 353 3.13 1.10 23.66
N GLU A 354 2.21 2.05 23.81
CA GLU A 354 0.92 1.81 24.46
C GLU A 354 0.21 0.60 23.82
N LEU A 355 0.07 0.58 22.50
CA LEU A 355 -0.61 -0.51 21.80
C LEU A 355 0.08 -1.85 22.02
N LYS A 356 1.41 -1.89 21.86
CA LYS A 356 2.21 -3.10 22.02
C LYS A 356 2.07 -3.71 23.42
N GLU A 357 2.13 -2.87 24.45
CA GLU A 357 2.01 -3.29 25.86
C GLU A 357 0.61 -3.83 26.19
N PHE A 358 -0.42 -3.37 25.47
CA PHE A 358 -1.78 -3.91 25.54
C PHE A 358 -2.01 -5.12 24.61
N GLY A 359 -0.98 -5.57 23.89
CA GLY A 359 -1.05 -6.69 22.96
C GLY A 359 -1.79 -6.41 21.65
N LEU A 360 -2.05 -5.13 21.37
CA LEU A 360 -2.58 -4.63 20.10
C LEU A 360 -1.44 -4.44 19.10
N ASN A 361 -1.75 -4.54 17.81
CA ASN A 361 -0.72 -4.56 16.77
C ASN A 361 -1.06 -3.74 15.52
N LEU A 362 -2.21 -3.07 15.52
CA LEU A 362 -2.65 -2.17 14.47
C LEU A 362 -3.18 -0.87 15.11
N ASP A 363 -2.66 0.26 14.66
CA ASP A 363 -3.20 1.57 15.00
C ASP A 363 -3.84 2.19 13.75
N PHE A 364 -5.03 2.74 13.93
CA PHE A 364 -5.66 3.58 12.93
C PHE A 364 -5.14 5.02 13.07
N ALA A 365 -3.83 5.19 12.96
CA ALA A 365 -3.12 6.45 13.00
C ALA A 365 -1.88 6.38 12.08
N PRO A 366 -1.41 7.52 11.54
CA PRO A 366 -1.86 8.89 11.80
C PRO A 366 -2.95 9.40 10.85
N VAL A 367 -3.65 10.45 11.30
CA VAL A 367 -4.52 11.28 10.44
C VAL A 367 -3.67 12.21 9.57
N LEU A 368 -3.78 12.05 8.25
CA LEU A 368 -3.10 12.85 7.22
C LEU A 368 -4.05 13.81 6.49
N ASP A 369 -5.29 13.96 6.97
CA ASP A 369 -6.20 14.96 6.44
C ASP A 369 -5.69 16.37 6.69
N ILE A 370 -5.79 17.23 5.69
CA ILE A 370 -5.50 18.66 5.82
C ILE A 370 -6.82 19.35 6.18
N ASN A 371 -6.90 19.98 7.36
CA ASN A 371 -8.12 20.65 7.81
C ASN A 371 -8.31 22.00 7.08
N SER A 372 -8.54 21.96 5.77
CA SER A 372 -8.72 23.12 4.89
C SER A 372 -10.05 23.81 5.08
N ASN A 373 -11.12 23.05 5.40
CA ASN A 373 -12.40 23.62 5.75
C ASN A 373 -12.45 23.93 7.26
N PRO A 374 -12.52 25.21 7.67
CA PRO A 374 -12.58 25.57 9.09
C PRO A 374 -13.87 25.10 9.78
N ASN A 375 -14.92 24.79 9.00
CA ASN A 375 -16.19 24.26 9.50
C ASN A 375 -16.28 22.72 9.45
N ASN A 376 -15.16 22.03 9.22
CA ASN A 376 -15.14 20.57 9.18
C ASN A 376 -15.59 19.99 10.54
N PRO A 377 -16.66 19.17 10.58
CA PRO A 377 -17.21 18.68 11.84
C PRO A 377 -16.47 17.46 12.41
N VAL A 378 -15.63 16.79 11.62
CA VAL A 378 -15.07 15.46 11.93
C VAL A 378 -13.58 15.49 12.22
N ILE A 379 -12.80 16.22 11.43
CA ILE A 379 -11.34 16.26 11.49
C ILE A 379 -10.91 17.28 12.54
N GLY A 380 -11.03 18.58 12.26
CA GLY A 380 -10.75 19.64 13.22
C GLY A 380 -9.37 19.50 13.87
N ASP A 381 -9.35 19.29 15.19
CA ASP A 381 -8.14 19.15 16.00
C ASP A 381 -7.39 17.81 15.84
N ARG A 382 -7.99 16.83 15.12
CA ARG A 382 -7.36 15.56 14.75
C ARG A 382 -6.34 15.72 13.63
N SER A 383 -6.41 16.79 12.85
CA SER A 383 -5.39 17.11 11.85
C SER A 383 -4.23 17.88 12.48
N PHE A 384 -3.02 17.66 11.96
CA PHE A 384 -1.85 18.47 12.27
C PHE A 384 -1.96 19.92 11.77
N GLY A 385 -2.94 20.25 10.92
CA GLY A 385 -3.18 21.63 10.51
C GLY A 385 -3.85 21.75 9.14
N ASN A 386 -3.85 22.97 8.61
CA ASN A 386 -4.43 23.30 7.30
C ASN A 386 -3.37 23.44 6.20
N ASN A 387 -2.12 23.00 6.46
CA ASN A 387 -0.99 23.13 5.55
C ASN A 387 -0.44 21.74 5.20
N ALA A 388 -0.35 21.45 3.90
CA ALA A 388 0.12 20.15 3.41
C ALA A 388 1.53 19.79 3.88
N GLU A 389 2.45 20.76 3.99
CA GLU A 389 3.83 20.52 4.42
C GLU A 389 3.88 20.12 5.90
N ILE A 390 3.16 20.84 6.77
CA ILE A 390 3.08 20.52 8.20
C ILE A 390 2.46 19.13 8.40
N VAL A 391 1.32 18.86 7.76
CA VAL A 391 0.62 17.58 7.88
C VAL A 391 1.47 16.43 7.37
N SER A 392 2.13 16.60 6.22
CA SER A 392 3.04 15.58 5.68
C SER A 392 4.20 15.32 6.64
N LYS A 393 4.89 16.38 7.05
CA LYS A 393 6.12 16.26 7.84
C LYS A 393 5.87 15.61 9.19
N LEU A 394 4.83 16.05 9.91
CA LEU A 394 4.55 15.57 11.26
C LEU A 394 3.83 14.22 11.24
N GLY A 395 2.83 14.05 10.36
CA GLY A 395 2.13 12.79 10.20
C GLY A 395 3.08 11.65 9.84
N ILE A 396 4.03 11.86 8.92
CA ILE A 396 5.04 10.83 8.57
C ILE A 396 5.94 10.48 9.75
N GLN A 397 6.29 11.45 10.61
CA GLN A 397 7.08 11.16 11.81
C GLN A 397 6.27 10.37 12.84
N THR A 398 5.01 10.70 13.06
CA THR A 398 4.11 9.92 13.92
C THR A 398 3.98 8.49 13.39
N MET A 399 3.79 8.32 12.08
CA MET A 399 3.77 7.01 11.40
C MET A 399 5.06 6.22 11.71
N LYS A 400 6.23 6.79 11.42
CA LYS A 400 7.51 6.13 11.68
C LYS A 400 7.73 5.80 13.16
N GLY A 401 7.27 6.68 14.06
CA GLY A 401 7.32 6.45 15.50
C GLY A 401 6.53 5.21 15.90
N ILE A 402 5.27 5.08 15.45
CA ILE A 402 4.44 3.89 15.75
C ILE A 402 5.07 2.63 15.13
N GLN A 403 5.51 2.71 13.86
CA GLN A 403 6.18 1.60 13.17
C GLN A 403 7.44 1.13 13.91
N SER A 404 8.19 2.04 14.55
CA SER A 404 9.39 1.69 15.33
C SER A 404 9.11 0.76 16.52
N GLN A 405 7.86 0.69 16.97
CA GLN A 405 7.42 -0.21 18.04
C GLN A 405 6.88 -1.53 17.53
N ASN A 406 7.02 -1.80 16.23
CA ASN A 406 6.47 -2.98 15.57
C ASN A 406 4.92 -3.04 15.67
N VAL A 407 4.29 -1.87 15.54
CA VAL A 407 2.83 -1.71 15.43
C VAL A 407 2.52 -1.19 14.03
N ILE A 408 1.53 -1.79 13.37
CA ILE A 408 1.11 -1.41 12.02
C ILE A 408 0.39 -0.07 12.07
N THR A 409 0.77 0.86 11.19
CA THR A 409 0.11 2.16 11.04
C THR A 409 -0.84 2.20 9.88
N THR A 410 -1.92 2.97 10.02
CA THR A 410 -2.88 3.24 8.94
C THR A 410 -3.00 4.73 8.69
N ILE A 411 -2.51 5.19 7.53
CA ILE A 411 -2.66 6.59 7.13
C ILE A 411 -4.10 6.83 6.65
N LYS A 412 -4.73 7.90 7.14
CA LYS A 412 -6.17 8.15 6.91
C LYS A 412 -6.55 9.63 6.85
N HIS A 413 -7.67 10.01 6.22
CA HIS A 413 -8.63 9.15 5.52
C HIS A 413 -8.56 9.47 4.02
N PHE A 414 -7.98 8.56 3.23
CA PHE A 414 -7.74 8.77 1.81
C PHE A 414 -9.07 8.94 1.04
N PRO A 415 -9.17 9.86 0.06
CA PRO A 415 -8.13 10.73 -0.47
C PRO A 415 -8.00 12.09 0.22
N GLY A 416 -8.65 12.30 1.37
CA GLY A 416 -8.62 13.53 2.16
C GLY A 416 -10.01 13.95 2.62
N HIS A 417 -10.27 13.89 3.93
CA HIS A 417 -11.55 14.22 4.57
C HIS A 417 -11.62 15.65 5.10
N GLY A 418 -10.48 16.35 5.19
CA GLY A 418 -10.40 17.64 5.87
C GLY A 418 -11.12 18.83 5.20
N ASP A 419 -11.68 18.64 4.00
CA ASP A 419 -12.49 19.65 3.30
C ASP A 419 -14.01 19.38 3.31
N THR A 420 -14.46 18.34 4.03
CA THR A 420 -15.90 18.01 4.11
C THR A 420 -16.66 18.98 5.03
N SER A 421 -17.95 19.16 4.75
CA SER A 421 -18.90 19.92 5.58
C SER A 421 -19.99 19.06 6.22
N VAL A 422 -19.94 17.75 5.96
CA VAL A 422 -20.90 16.73 6.45
C VAL A 422 -20.10 15.67 7.18
N ASP A 423 -20.63 15.21 8.31
CA ASP A 423 -20.03 14.12 9.06
C ASP A 423 -20.38 12.77 8.43
N SER A 424 -19.37 12.01 7.98
CA SER A 424 -19.53 10.67 7.38
C SER A 424 -20.16 9.64 8.32
N HIS A 425 -20.10 9.84 9.64
CA HIS A 425 -20.80 8.99 10.59
C HIS A 425 -22.32 9.15 10.48
N LEU A 426 -22.79 10.30 9.99
CA LEU A 426 -24.21 10.67 9.92
C LEU A 426 -24.78 10.55 8.50
N ASP A 427 -24.04 11.03 7.49
CA ASP A 427 -24.50 11.08 6.09
C ASP A 427 -23.32 11.12 5.12
N LEU A 428 -23.54 10.88 3.82
CA LEU A 428 -22.50 10.81 2.80
C LEU A 428 -21.92 12.19 2.46
N PRO A 429 -20.65 12.50 2.80
CA PRO A 429 -20.04 13.76 2.43
C PRO A 429 -19.71 13.79 0.94
N ILE A 430 -19.89 14.96 0.33
CA ILE A 430 -19.59 15.21 -1.08
C ILE A 430 -18.48 16.26 -1.16
N VAL A 431 -17.39 15.94 -1.85
CA VAL A 431 -16.30 16.89 -2.16
C VAL A 431 -16.24 17.08 -3.66
N ASN A 432 -16.60 18.27 -4.14
CA ASN A 432 -16.64 18.56 -5.57
C ASN A 432 -15.31 19.14 -6.07
N LYS A 433 -14.22 18.38 -5.89
CA LYS A 433 -12.87 18.74 -6.38
C LYS A 433 -12.47 17.86 -7.54
N SER A 434 -11.82 18.46 -8.53
CA SER A 434 -11.13 17.75 -9.61
C SER A 434 -9.90 17.01 -9.11
N LEU A 435 -9.42 16.02 -9.88
CA LEU A 435 -8.17 15.33 -9.57
C LEU A 435 -6.96 16.29 -9.50
N LYS A 436 -6.98 17.39 -10.27
CA LYS A 436 -5.90 18.39 -10.23
C LYS A 436 -5.88 19.09 -8.87
N GLU A 437 -7.03 19.57 -8.39
CA GLU A 437 -7.14 20.22 -7.09
C GLU A 437 -6.74 19.29 -5.95
N LEU A 438 -7.19 18.02 -5.99
CA LEU A 438 -6.78 17.01 -5.01
C LEU A 438 -5.26 16.79 -4.98
N LYS A 439 -4.60 16.79 -6.16
CA LYS A 439 -3.13 16.65 -6.26
C LYS A 439 -2.38 17.85 -5.71
N GLU A 440 -2.99 19.03 -5.70
CA GLU A 440 -2.40 20.28 -5.23
C GLU A 440 -2.54 20.47 -3.70
N LEU A 441 -3.40 19.68 -3.03
CA LEU A 441 -3.60 19.77 -1.59
C LEU A 441 -3.74 18.40 -0.91
N GLU A 442 -4.91 17.77 -0.99
CA GLU A 442 -5.27 16.61 -0.15
C GLU A 442 -4.35 15.40 -0.35
N LEU A 443 -3.90 15.13 -1.57
CA LEU A 443 -3.10 13.95 -1.89
C LEU A 443 -1.62 14.10 -1.52
N ILE A 444 -1.15 15.31 -1.18
CA ILE A 444 0.27 15.56 -0.90
C ILE A 444 0.76 14.74 0.30
N PRO A 445 0.09 14.75 1.48
CA PRO A 445 0.50 13.95 2.62
C PRO A 445 0.50 12.45 2.33
N PHE A 446 -0.54 11.94 1.65
CA PHE A 446 -0.64 10.51 1.32
C PHE A 446 0.47 10.07 0.37
N LYS A 447 0.70 10.81 -0.73
CA LYS A 447 1.78 10.49 -1.67
C LYS A 447 3.14 10.44 -0.98
N ARG A 448 3.42 11.41 -0.09
CA ARG A 448 4.68 11.46 0.65
C ARG A 448 4.80 10.33 1.67
N ALA A 449 3.73 9.99 2.38
CA ALA A 449 3.73 8.88 3.34
C ALA A 449 3.91 7.52 2.65
N ILE A 450 3.25 7.30 1.50
CA ILE A 450 3.45 6.10 0.66
C ILE A 450 4.93 5.97 0.25
N ASN A 451 5.53 7.05 -0.25
CA ASN A 451 6.95 7.07 -0.62
C ASN A 451 7.91 6.89 0.59
N GLN A 452 7.41 7.02 1.81
CA GLN A 452 8.15 6.91 3.07
C GLN A 452 7.81 5.64 3.85
N GLY A 453 7.14 4.67 3.21
CA GLY A 453 6.90 3.35 3.79
C GLY A 453 5.58 3.20 4.55
N ALA A 454 4.53 3.93 4.17
CA ALA A 454 3.19 3.61 4.67
C ALA A 454 2.77 2.20 4.26
N ASP A 455 2.24 1.43 5.21
CA ASP A 455 1.88 0.02 5.03
C ASP A 455 0.39 -0.20 4.78
N VAL A 456 -0.45 0.64 5.39
CA VAL A 456 -1.90 0.55 5.29
C VAL A 456 -2.47 1.94 4.99
N VAL A 457 -3.42 2.00 4.04
CA VAL A 457 -4.18 3.21 3.72
C VAL A 457 -5.65 2.94 3.98
N MET A 458 -6.26 3.74 4.86
CA MET A 458 -7.71 3.73 5.06
C MET A 458 -8.39 4.70 4.11
N VAL A 459 -9.39 4.22 3.39
CA VAL A 459 -10.15 5.00 2.42
C VAL A 459 -11.48 5.46 3.03
N ALA A 460 -11.78 6.75 2.91
CA ALA A 460 -12.97 7.39 3.47
C ALA A 460 -14.23 7.18 2.61
N HIS A 461 -15.39 7.19 3.27
CA HIS A 461 -16.70 7.20 2.61
C HIS A 461 -17.06 8.60 2.10
N ILE A 462 -16.32 9.12 1.11
CA ILE A 462 -16.55 10.45 0.52
C ILE A 462 -16.89 10.31 -0.95
N LEU A 463 -17.99 10.92 -1.41
CA LEU A 463 -18.33 11.00 -2.82
C LEU A 463 -17.52 12.13 -3.49
N LEU A 464 -16.85 11.79 -4.60
CA LEU A 464 -16.00 12.71 -5.37
C LEU A 464 -16.52 12.76 -6.82
N PRO A 465 -17.57 13.54 -7.12
CA PRO A 465 -18.28 13.45 -8.40
C PRO A 465 -17.44 13.73 -9.65
N GLN A 466 -16.31 14.42 -9.51
CA GLN A 466 -15.37 14.68 -10.60
C GLN A 466 -14.49 13.46 -10.93
N LEU A 467 -14.39 12.49 -10.04
CA LEU A 467 -13.66 11.23 -10.21
C LEU A 467 -14.63 10.07 -10.43
N ASP A 468 -15.68 9.99 -9.62
CA ASP A 468 -16.74 8.99 -9.69
C ASP A 468 -18.06 9.62 -9.23
N LYS A 469 -19.04 9.65 -10.13
CA LYS A 469 -20.36 10.28 -9.88
C LYS A 469 -21.28 9.43 -9.01
N THR A 470 -20.95 8.17 -8.81
CA THR A 470 -21.87 7.15 -8.29
C THR A 470 -21.44 6.57 -6.96
N HIS A 471 -20.14 6.36 -6.78
CA HIS A 471 -19.62 5.62 -5.64
C HIS A 471 -18.74 6.50 -4.75
N PRO A 472 -18.86 6.39 -3.41
CA PRO A 472 -17.88 6.95 -2.51
C PRO A 472 -16.49 6.36 -2.75
N GLY A 473 -15.45 7.03 -2.26
CA GLY A 473 -14.06 6.59 -2.41
C GLY A 473 -13.84 5.12 -2.04
N THR A 474 -14.53 4.62 -1.01
CA THR A 474 -14.48 3.21 -0.59
C THR A 474 -15.06 2.19 -1.55
N MET A 475 -15.78 2.61 -2.58
CA MET A 475 -16.40 1.75 -3.58
C MET A 475 -16.00 2.18 -5.00
N SER A 476 -15.12 3.18 -5.13
CA SER A 476 -14.75 3.73 -6.43
C SER A 476 -13.43 3.14 -6.92
N LYS A 477 -13.50 2.39 -8.02
CA LYS A 477 -12.31 1.90 -8.73
C LYS A 477 -11.40 3.05 -9.18
N ALA A 478 -11.97 4.20 -9.54
CA ALA A 478 -11.21 5.38 -9.93
C ALA A 478 -10.32 5.90 -8.78
N VAL A 479 -10.83 5.83 -7.54
CA VAL A 479 -10.11 6.27 -6.32
C VAL A 479 -9.15 5.18 -5.82
N MET A 480 -9.62 3.95 -5.61
CA MET A 480 -8.83 2.88 -5.01
C MET A 480 -7.80 2.26 -5.95
N THR A 481 -8.21 1.91 -7.17
CA THR A 481 -7.31 1.26 -8.12
C THR A 481 -6.58 2.28 -8.97
N ASP A 482 -7.30 3.14 -9.68
CA ASP A 482 -6.67 3.96 -10.72
C ASP A 482 -5.87 5.13 -10.12
N LEU A 483 -6.29 5.69 -8.99
CA LEU A 483 -5.54 6.71 -8.27
C LEU A 483 -4.56 6.11 -7.25
N LEU A 484 -5.04 5.41 -6.22
CA LEU A 484 -4.18 4.95 -5.11
C LEU A 484 -3.21 3.84 -5.54
N ARG A 485 -3.70 2.72 -6.10
CA ARG A 485 -2.85 1.59 -6.51
C ARG A 485 -1.94 1.95 -7.68
N LYS A 486 -2.48 2.56 -8.75
CA LYS A 486 -1.73 2.83 -9.99
C LYS A 486 -0.97 4.15 -9.99
N GLN A 487 -1.66 5.29 -9.86
CA GLN A 487 -0.99 6.60 -9.98
C GLN A 487 -0.08 6.93 -8.80
N LEU A 488 -0.45 6.56 -7.57
CA LEU A 488 0.38 6.76 -6.38
C LEU A 488 1.32 5.59 -6.10
N GLY A 489 1.17 4.46 -6.81
CA GLY A 489 2.05 3.30 -6.69
C GLY A 489 1.96 2.58 -5.34
N PHE A 490 0.84 2.71 -4.61
CA PHE A 490 0.72 2.10 -3.29
C PHE A 490 0.56 0.59 -3.37
N THR A 491 1.53 -0.18 -2.87
CA THR A 491 1.51 -1.66 -2.92
C THR A 491 1.03 -2.33 -1.64
N GLY A 492 0.86 -1.57 -0.55
CA GLY A 492 0.41 -2.07 0.74
C GLY A 492 -1.08 -2.38 0.81
N VAL A 493 -1.59 -2.57 2.03
CA VAL A 493 -2.98 -2.97 2.30
C VAL A 493 -3.92 -1.75 2.20
N ILE A 494 -4.96 -1.86 1.40
CA ILE A 494 -6.07 -0.90 1.35
C ILE A 494 -7.18 -1.41 2.29
N ILE A 495 -7.56 -0.60 3.26
CA ILE A 495 -8.67 -0.89 4.18
C ILE A 495 -9.78 0.15 4.01
N THR A 496 -11.04 -0.25 4.13
CA THR A 496 -12.15 0.71 4.20
C THR A 496 -12.16 1.43 5.55
N ASP A 497 -12.73 2.64 5.58
CA ASP A 497 -13.34 3.14 6.82
C ASP A 497 -14.53 2.23 7.23
N ASP A 498 -15.11 2.46 8.41
CA ASP A 498 -16.13 1.58 8.97
C ASP A 498 -17.41 1.53 8.11
N MET A 499 -17.64 0.37 7.48
CA MET A 499 -18.80 0.14 6.61
C MET A 499 -20.15 0.25 7.34
N THR A 500 -20.15 0.34 8.67
CA THR A 500 -21.37 0.56 9.46
C THR A 500 -21.76 2.04 9.60
N MET A 501 -20.91 2.97 9.16
CA MET A 501 -21.16 4.41 9.18
C MET A 501 -22.37 4.81 8.31
N GLY A 502 -23.05 5.89 8.70
CA GLY A 502 -24.26 6.39 8.02
C GLY A 502 -24.07 6.71 6.53
N ALA A 503 -22.86 7.15 6.13
CA ALA A 503 -22.50 7.36 4.73
C ALA A 503 -22.66 6.10 3.85
N ILE A 504 -22.58 4.90 4.45
CA ILE A 504 -22.80 3.62 3.77
C ILE A 504 -24.19 3.07 4.11
N THR A 505 -24.48 2.84 5.40
CA THR A 505 -25.70 2.14 5.83
C THR A 505 -26.99 2.92 5.56
N GLY A 506 -26.90 4.25 5.41
CA GLY A 506 -28.04 5.10 5.01
C GLY A 506 -28.34 5.08 3.52
N HIS A 507 -27.40 4.63 2.67
CA HIS A 507 -27.46 4.78 1.21
C HIS A 507 -27.33 3.48 0.42
N TYR A 508 -26.70 2.46 1.01
CA TYR A 508 -26.35 1.23 0.32
C TYR A 508 -26.68 0.00 1.17
N ASP A 509 -26.98 -1.11 0.48
CA ASP A 509 -26.95 -2.42 1.12
C ASP A 509 -25.50 -2.76 1.47
N ILE A 510 -25.22 -3.00 2.76
CA ILE A 510 -23.85 -3.18 3.24
C ILE A 510 -23.13 -4.38 2.60
N GLY A 511 -23.86 -5.45 2.25
CA GLY A 511 -23.30 -6.62 1.57
C GLY A 511 -22.87 -6.29 0.15
N LYS A 512 -23.71 -5.59 -0.60
CA LYS A 512 -23.37 -5.08 -1.94
C LYS A 512 -22.24 -4.04 -1.88
N ALA A 513 -22.26 -3.15 -0.88
CA ALA A 513 -21.23 -2.15 -0.70
C ALA A 513 -19.84 -2.78 -0.47
N ALA A 514 -19.77 -3.86 0.31
CA ALA A 514 -18.53 -4.61 0.50
C ALA A 514 -18.05 -5.30 -0.79
N VAL A 515 -18.95 -5.88 -1.58
CA VAL A 515 -18.63 -6.47 -2.89
C VAL A 515 -18.04 -5.41 -3.83
N GLU A 516 -18.69 -4.25 -3.96
CA GLU A 516 -18.17 -3.15 -4.78
C GLU A 516 -16.83 -2.61 -4.27
N SER A 517 -16.64 -2.54 -2.95
CA SER A 517 -15.36 -2.14 -2.34
C SER A 517 -14.21 -3.08 -2.69
N VAL A 518 -14.43 -4.41 -2.63
CA VAL A 518 -13.41 -5.39 -3.02
C VAL A 518 -13.09 -5.29 -4.51
N LYS A 519 -14.11 -5.15 -5.36
CA LYS A 519 -13.96 -4.92 -6.81
C LYS A 519 -13.19 -3.63 -7.11
N ALA A 520 -13.42 -2.58 -6.32
CA ALA A 520 -12.78 -1.29 -6.46
C ALA A 520 -11.30 -1.31 -6.05
N GLY A 521 -10.91 -2.15 -5.08
CA GLY A 521 -9.51 -2.36 -4.72
C GLY A 521 -9.22 -2.64 -3.25
N SER A 522 -10.21 -2.68 -2.36
CA SER A 522 -9.99 -2.95 -0.93
C SER A 522 -9.43 -4.34 -0.68
N ASP A 523 -8.42 -4.42 0.17
CA ASP A 523 -7.85 -5.67 0.65
C ASP A 523 -8.54 -6.11 1.96
N ILE A 524 -8.90 -5.16 2.84
CA ILE A 524 -9.65 -5.42 4.08
C ILE A 524 -10.94 -4.56 4.11
N ILE A 525 -12.05 -5.18 4.54
CA ILE A 525 -13.32 -4.51 4.85
C ILE A 525 -13.45 -4.40 6.37
N LEU A 526 -13.54 -3.17 6.87
CA LEU A 526 -13.73 -2.87 8.28
C LEU A 526 -15.23 -2.80 8.60
N VAL A 527 -15.66 -3.56 9.60
CA VAL A 527 -17.05 -3.64 10.05
C VAL A 527 -17.06 -3.53 11.57
N GLY A 528 -17.18 -2.31 12.08
CA GLY A 528 -16.98 -2.00 13.49
C GLY A 528 -18.10 -2.46 14.41
N HIS A 529 -19.30 -2.67 13.88
CA HIS A 529 -20.51 -2.86 14.68
C HIS A 529 -21.47 -3.89 14.08
N ASP A 530 -22.27 -4.49 14.95
CA ASP A 530 -23.30 -5.50 14.64
C ASP A 530 -22.75 -6.76 13.94
N TYR A 531 -22.72 -7.85 14.69
CA TYR A 531 -22.34 -9.18 14.21
C TYR A 531 -23.08 -9.61 12.93
N ASN A 532 -24.36 -9.27 12.78
CA ASN A 532 -25.15 -9.67 11.61
C ASN A 532 -24.68 -8.95 10.34
N ASN A 533 -24.18 -7.72 10.46
CA ASN A 533 -23.58 -7.00 9.32
C ASN A 533 -22.30 -7.70 8.84
N VAL A 534 -21.48 -8.18 9.78
CA VAL A 534 -20.26 -8.96 9.45
C VAL A 534 -20.63 -10.24 8.70
N VAL A 535 -21.58 -11.01 9.21
CA VAL A 535 -22.05 -12.25 8.57
C VAL A 535 -22.63 -11.99 7.18
N LYS A 536 -23.44 -10.93 7.04
CA LYS A 536 -24.03 -10.53 5.77
C LYS A 536 -22.97 -10.17 4.72
N ILE A 537 -21.94 -9.42 5.11
CA ILE A 537 -20.81 -9.09 4.23
C ILE A 537 -20.08 -10.36 3.80
N ILE A 538 -19.71 -11.24 4.73
CA ILE A 538 -19.02 -12.50 4.42
C ILE A 538 -19.85 -13.34 3.43
N SER A 539 -21.16 -13.48 3.68
CA SER A 539 -22.06 -14.21 2.79
C SER A 539 -22.17 -13.57 1.40
N SER A 540 -22.19 -12.24 1.33
CA SER A 540 -22.27 -11.50 0.06
C SER A 540 -20.99 -11.63 -0.75
N LEU A 541 -19.82 -11.51 -0.11
CA LEU A 541 -18.51 -11.73 -0.75
C LEU A 541 -18.38 -13.17 -1.25
N LYS A 542 -18.79 -14.16 -0.46
CA LYS A 542 -18.79 -15.57 -0.86
C LYS A 542 -19.64 -15.78 -2.11
N THR A 543 -20.85 -15.24 -2.12
CA THR A 543 -21.77 -15.33 -3.27
C THR A 543 -21.18 -14.65 -4.50
N ALA A 544 -20.59 -13.47 -4.35
CA ALA A 544 -19.97 -12.72 -5.45
C ALA A 544 -18.79 -13.50 -6.07
N VAL A 545 -17.97 -14.17 -5.26
CA VAL A 545 -16.87 -15.02 -5.77
C VAL A 545 -17.41 -16.26 -6.48
N GLN A 546 -18.38 -16.95 -5.88
CA GLN A 546 -19.00 -18.14 -6.47
C GLN A 546 -19.69 -17.84 -7.82
N ASN A 547 -20.23 -16.63 -7.97
CA ASN A 547 -20.85 -16.17 -9.21
C ASN A 547 -19.84 -15.58 -10.21
N GLY A 548 -18.55 -15.49 -9.87
CA GLY A 548 -17.50 -14.94 -10.72
C GLY A 548 -17.50 -13.41 -10.82
N GLU A 549 -18.27 -12.71 -10.00
CA GLU A 549 -18.25 -11.23 -9.94
C GLU A 549 -16.93 -10.73 -9.33
N ILE A 550 -16.38 -11.48 -8.38
CA ILE A 550 -15.02 -11.28 -7.87
C ILE A 550 -14.20 -12.53 -8.22
N SER A 551 -13.10 -12.36 -8.95
CA SER A 551 -12.23 -13.48 -9.29
C SER A 551 -11.46 -13.99 -8.07
N GLU A 552 -11.14 -15.28 -8.04
CA GLU A 552 -10.29 -15.84 -6.98
C GLU A 552 -8.88 -15.22 -7.00
N GLN A 553 -8.37 -14.86 -8.19
CA GLN A 553 -7.12 -14.11 -8.30
C GLN A 553 -7.18 -12.78 -7.53
N ARG A 554 -8.29 -12.03 -7.66
CA ARG A 554 -8.46 -10.76 -6.94
C ARG A 554 -8.43 -10.95 -5.43
N LEU A 555 -9.00 -12.05 -4.92
CA LEU A 555 -8.87 -12.43 -3.51
C LEU A 555 -7.42 -12.72 -3.16
N ASN A 556 -6.75 -13.60 -3.92
CA ASN A 556 -5.37 -14.02 -3.64
C ASN A 556 -4.42 -12.82 -3.58
N GLU A 557 -4.59 -11.81 -4.44
CA GLU A 557 -3.83 -10.55 -4.39
C GLU A 557 -4.02 -9.79 -3.06
N SER A 558 -5.25 -9.74 -2.52
CA SER A 558 -5.51 -9.15 -1.21
C SER A 558 -4.85 -9.95 -0.09
N ILE A 559 -5.01 -11.29 -0.13
CA ILE A 559 -4.48 -12.18 0.90
C ILE A 559 -2.96 -12.14 0.94
N GLU A 560 -2.31 -12.07 -0.22
CA GLU A 560 -0.87 -11.90 -0.32
C GLU A 560 -0.41 -10.65 0.45
N ARG A 561 -1.03 -9.49 0.22
CA ARG A 561 -0.70 -8.25 0.93
C ARG A 561 -0.95 -8.36 2.43
N ILE A 562 -2.04 -9.00 2.84
CA ILE A 562 -2.37 -9.20 4.26
C ILE A 562 -1.34 -10.11 4.94
N ILE A 563 -0.92 -11.20 4.29
CA ILE A 563 0.12 -12.09 4.80
C ILE A 563 1.47 -11.38 4.85
N GLN A 564 1.84 -10.63 3.80
CA GLN A 564 3.06 -9.83 3.78
C GLN A 564 3.08 -8.82 4.92
N LEU A 565 1.96 -8.12 5.18
CA LEU A 565 1.82 -7.19 6.29
C LEU A 565 2.01 -7.89 7.65
N LYS A 566 1.31 -9.01 7.87
CA LYS A 566 1.43 -9.79 9.11
C LYS A 566 2.86 -10.30 9.33
N ARG A 567 3.55 -10.74 8.26
CA ARG A 567 4.95 -11.18 8.32
C ARG A 567 5.92 -10.04 8.58
N LYS A 568 5.75 -8.89 7.90
CA LYS A 568 6.59 -7.70 8.09
C LYS A 568 6.68 -7.27 9.55
N TYR A 569 5.56 -7.37 10.26
CA TYR A 569 5.45 -7.00 11.68
C TYR A 569 5.56 -8.20 12.63
N SER A 570 5.96 -9.38 12.14
CA SER A 570 6.07 -10.60 12.96
C SER A 570 4.84 -10.87 13.85
N ILE A 571 3.65 -10.56 13.33
CA ILE A 571 2.40 -10.68 14.06
C ILE A 571 2.23 -12.13 14.49
N ASN A 572 1.80 -12.33 15.73
CA ASN A 572 1.52 -13.64 16.30
C ASN A 572 0.48 -13.52 17.42
N ASP A 573 -0.15 -14.65 17.75
CA ASP A 573 -1.16 -14.72 18.80
C ASP A 573 -0.59 -15.12 20.17
N THR A 574 0.67 -14.75 20.43
CA THR A 574 1.28 -14.99 21.74
C THR A 574 0.64 -14.07 22.78
N LYS A 575 0.36 -14.66 23.94
CA LYS A 575 -0.24 -13.95 25.07
C LYS A 575 0.70 -12.88 25.59
N VAL A 576 0.12 -11.78 26.04
CA VAL A 576 0.83 -10.66 26.66
C VAL A 576 0.48 -10.55 28.14
N GLU A 577 1.36 -9.90 28.90
CA GLU A 577 1.17 -9.63 30.33
C GLU A 577 0.53 -8.25 30.57
N ASN A 578 0.28 -7.92 31.84
CA ASN A 578 -0.26 -6.62 32.20
C ASN A 578 0.75 -5.49 31.93
N PRO A 579 0.32 -4.38 31.31
CA PRO A 579 1.20 -3.26 31.01
C PRO A 579 1.61 -2.50 32.27
N ASN A 580 2.84 -2.00 32.30
CA ASN A 580 3.30 -1.11 33.37
C ASN A 580 2.87 0.35 33.10
N ILE A 581 1.63 0.67 33.47
CA ILE A 581 1.03 2.00 33.22
C ILE A 581 1.87 3.14 33.81
N ASN A 582 2.46 2.94 35.00
CA ASN A 582 3.26 3.98 35.65
C ASN A 582 4.51 4.34 34.84
N GLU A 583 5.16 3.33 34.24
CA GLU A 583 6.36 3.54 33.42
C GLU A 583 6.03 4.20 32.07
N ILE A 584 4.91 3.80 31.45
CA ILE A 584 4.41 4.44 30.25
C ILE A 584 4.13 5.92 30.56
N ASN A 585 3.37 6.20 31.63
CA ASN A 585 3.06 7.57 32.05
C ASN A 585 4.30 8.38 32.42
N HIS A 586 5.31 7.78 33.04
CA HIS A 586 6.58 8.45 33.31
C HIS A 586 7.27 8.88 32.01
N SER A 587 7.29 8.00 31.00
CA SER A 587 7.86 8.29 29.68
C SER A 587 7.09 9.40 28.96
N ILE A 588 5.75 9.36 29.01
CA ILE A 588 4.88 10.39 28.43
C ILE A 588 5.11 11.73 29.12
N ASN A 589 5.08 11.78 30.45
CA ASN A 589 5.34 13.02 31.19
C ASN A 589 6.72 13.60 30.90
N SER A 590 7.76 12.76 30.87
CA SER A 590 9.11 13.21 30.53
C SER A 590 9.14 13.84 29.13
N LEU A 591 8.47 13.22 28.15
CA LEU A 591 8.34 13.78 26.80
C LEU A 591 7.58 15.11 26.83
N LEU A 592 6.39 15.17 27.43
CA LEU A 592 5.56 16.38 27.41
C LEU A 592 6.24 17.55 28.14
N ASN A 593 6.91 17.29 29.26
CA ASN A 593 7.67 18.31 30.00
C ASN A 593 8.83 18.90 29.19
N ASN A 594 9.46 18.12 28.31
CA ASN A 594 10.59 18.60 27.52
C ASN A 594 10.17 19.49 26.33
N TYR A 595 8.90 19.44 25.90
CA TYR A 595 8.46 20.12 24.67
C TYR A 595 7.29 21.09 24.85
N LEU A 596 6.48 20.93 25.90
CA LEU A 596 5.26 21.72 26.12
C LEU A 596 5.29 22.55 27.41
N HIS A 597 6.31 22.39 28.25
CA HIS A 597 6.43 23.07 29.54
C HIS A 597 7.74 23.87 29.66
#